data_AF-A0AAD1TE20-F1
#
_entry.id   AF-A0AAD1TE20-F1
#
_cell.length_a   1.000
_cell.length_b   1.000
_cell.length_c   1.000
_cell.angle_alpha   90.00
_cell.angle_beta   90.00
_cell.angle_gamma   90.00
#
_symmetry.space_group_name_H-M   'P 1'
#
loop_
_entity.id
_entity.type
_entity.pdbx_description
1 polymer ?
#
loop_
_entity_poly.entity_id
_entity_poly.type
_entity_poly.pdbx_seq_one_letter_code
_entity_poly.pdbx_strand_id
1 'polypeptide(L)'
;MAPMYVNCFMYRFEMEHILEPFKAKILMYARFIDDLFFIINRDLCTASDMVASINMASPNIELTMTASPTTVDFLDVRVSIEDNKIMYTLFTKPTDRNTLLHATSFHPNPLKTSLPYSQFLRVYRNNAEPERAQEQINTMWDKFLECGYKKSTLNSALHRCHHTKTIPDIKNQ
;
A
#
# COMPACT_ATOMS: atom_id res chain seq x y z
N MET A 1 -20.37 7.28 12.53
CA MET A 1 -21.40 6.53 11.77
C MET A 1 -21.30 6.72 10.26
N ALA A 2 -21.00 7.91 9.74
CA ALA A 2 -20.90 8.18 8.30
C ALA A 2 -20.02 7.18 7.48
N PRO A 3 -18.83 6.74 7.95
CA PRO A 3 -18.00 5.81 7.17
C PRO A 3 -18.66 4.44 6.93
N MET A 4 -19.48 3.98 7.86
CA MET A 4 -20.20 2.71 7.73
C MET A 4 -21.27 2.79 6.65
N TYR A 5 -22.00 3.91 6.58
CA TYR A 5 -23.02 4.12 5.56
C TYR A 5 -22.42 4.21 4.16
N VAL A 6 -21.32 4.95 4.01
CA VAL A 6 -20.59 5.04 2.73
C VAL A 6 -20.09 3.67 2.30
N ASN A 7 -19.49 2.89 3.21
CA ASN A 7 -19.03 1.54 2.90
C ASN A 7 -20.16 0.59 2.49
N CYS A 8 -21.33 0.64 3.14
CA CYS A 8 -22.48 -0.18 2.77
C CYS A 8 -23.05 0.22 1.40
N PHE A 9 -23.16 1.52 1.13
CA PHE A 9 -23.61 2.04 -0.16
C PHE A 9 -22.64 1.61 -1.28
N MET A 10 -21.33 1.85 -1.09
CA MET A 10 -20.29 1.48 -2.04
C MET A 10 -20.25 -0.02 -2.27
N TYR A 11 -20.39 -0.83 -1.23
CA TYR A 11 -20.50 -2.29 -1.39
C TYR A 11 -21.65 -2.69 -2.32
N ARG A 12 -22.83 -2.11 -2.14
CA ARG A 12 -23.98 -2.41 -3.00
C ARG A 12 -23.73 -1.95 -4.44
N PHE A 13 -23.22 -0.73 -4.61
CA PHE A 13 -22.90 -0.16 -5.91
C PHE A 13 -21.85 -1.01 -6.66
N GLU A 14 -20.79 -1.44 -5.96
CA GLU A 14 -19.75 -2.31 -6.50
C GLU A 14 -20.31 -3.66 -6.93
N MET A 15 -21.20 -4.26 -6.14
CA MET A 15 -21.82 -5.54 -6.51
C MET A 15 -22.66 -5.41 -7.78
N GLU A 16 -23.53 -4.40 -7.84
CA GLU A 16 -24.45 -4.21 -8.97
C GLU A 16 -23.73 -3.77 -10.26
N HIS A 17 -22.70 -2.93 -10.17
CA HIS A 17 -22.11 -2.26 -11.35
C HIS A 17 -20.68 -2.70 -11.69
N ILE A 18 -19.95 -3.34 -10.78
CA ILE A 18 -18.54 -3.73 -11.00
C ILE A 18 -18.39 -5.25 -10.96
N LEU A 19 -18.74 -5.88 -9.84
CA LEU A 19 -18.38 -7.26 -9.58
C LEU A 19 -19.26 -8.26 -10.34
N GLU A 20 -20.58 -8.06 -10.40
CA GLU A 20 -21.44 -8.95 -11.18
C GLU A 20 -21.23 -8.81 -12.70
N PRO A 21 -21.17 -7.60 -13.30
CA PRO A 21 -21.01 -7.47 -14.75
C PRO A 21 -19.63 -7.87 -15.27
N PHE A 22 -18.57 -7.68 -14.47
CA PHE A 22 -17.18 -7.90 -14.89
C PHE A 22 -16.50 -9.09 -14.18
N LYS A 23 -17.24 -9.90 -13.42
CA LYS A 23 -16.73 -11.03 -12.61
C LYS A 23 -15.73 -11.91 -13.33
N ALA A 24 -16.05 -12.30 -14.56
CA ALA A 24 -15.23 -13.22 -15.36
C ALA A 24 -13.89 -12.60 -15.85
N LYS A 25 -13.76 -11.27 -15.79
CA LYS A 25 -12.59 -10.52 -16.27
C LYS A 25 -11.64 -10.14 -15.12
N ILE A 26 -12.16 -10.01 -13.90
CA ILE A 26 -11.42 -9.60 -12.71
C ILE A 26 -10.72 -10.82 -12.09
N LEU A 27 -9.39 -10.76 -12.00
CA LEU A 27 -8.57 -11.75 -11.29
C LEU A 27 -8.45 -11.40 -9.81
N MET A 28 -8.32 -10.11 -9.50
CA MET A 28 -8.23 -9.60 -8.14
C MET A 28 -8.95 -8.27 -8.03
N TYR A 29 -9.66 -8.12 -6.92
CA TYR A 29 -10.31 -6.87 -6.52
C TYR A 29 -9.96 -6.58 -5.07
N ALA A 30 -9.56 -5.34 -4.81
CA ALA A 30 -9.41 -4.83 -3.45
C ALA A 30 -9.91 -3.38 -3.39
N ARG A 31 -10.45 -3.00 -2.24
CA ARG A 31 -10.87 -1.64 -1.97
C ARG A 31 -10.34 -1.17 -0.63
N PHE A 32 -9.88 0.07 -0.60
CA PHE A 32 -9.56 0.78 0.62
C PHE A 32 -10.25 2.15 0.63
N ILE A 33 -11.37 2.24 1.34
CA ILE A 33 -12.23 3.43 1.36
C ILE A 33 -12.64 3.80 -0.08
N ASP A 34 -12.03 4.84 -0.65
CA ASP A 34 -12.33 5.37 -1.99
C ASP A 34 -11.37 4.83 -3.06
N ASP A 35 -10.24 4.22 -2.67
CA ASP A 35 -9.25 3.69 -3.59
C ASP A 35 -9.59 2.24 -3.98
N LEU A 36 -9.67 1.99 -5.29
CA LEU A 36 -9.94 0.67 -5.87
C LEU A 36 -8.69 0.11 -6.55
N PHE A 37 -8.48 -1.19 -6.41
CA PHE A 37 -7.40 -1.93 -7.05
C PHE A 37 -7.95 -3.14 -7.80
N PHE A 38 -7.51 -3.28 -9.06
CA PHE A 38 -7.94 -4.36 -9.93
C PHE A 38 -6.74 -5.02 -10.60
N ILE A 39 -6.78 -6.35 -10.71
CA ILE A 39 -5.97 -7.11 -11.66
C ILE A 39 -6.95 -7.74 -12.65
N ILE A 40 -6.80 -7.46 -13.93
CA ILE A 40 -7.73 -7.86 -14.99
C ILE A 40 -7.00 -8.77 -15.99
N ASN A 41 -7.62 -9.88 -16.39
CA ASN A 41 -7.06 -10.84 -17.34
C ASN A 41 -7.23 -10.40 -18.82
N ARG A 42 -7.37 -9.11 -19.08
CA ARG A 42 -7.73 -8.55 -20.39
C ARG A 42 -6.92 -7.29 -20.66
N ASP A 43 -7.10 -6.75 -21.85
CA ASP A 43 -6.45 -5.54 -22.32
C ASP A 43 -6.92 -4.27 -21.61
N LEU A 44 -6.16 -3.18 -21.78
CA LEU A 44 -6.45 -1.87 -21.21
C LEU A 44 -7.77 -1.28 -21.73
N CYS A 45 -8.23 -1.68 -22.92
CA CYS A 45 -9.52 -1.27 -23.47
C CYS A 45 -10.66 -1.79 -22.58
N THR A 46 -10.61 -3.06 -22.19
CA THR A 46 -11.59 -3.65 -21.27
C THR A 46 -11.66 -2.90 -19.93
N ALA A 47 -10.51 -2.47 -19.39
CA ALA A 47 -10.46 -1.68 -18.16
C ALA A 47 -11.09 -0.29 -18.33
N SER A 48 -10.83 0.35 -19.48
CA SER A 48 -11.40 1.65 -19.82
C SER A 48 -12.92 1.58 -20.01
N ASP A 49 -13.40 0.52 -20.68
CA ASP A 49 -14.84 0.28 -20.87
C ASP A 49 -15.55 0.06 -19.52
N MET A 50 -14.91 -0.66 -18.59
CA MET A 50 -15.43 -0.85 -17.24
C MET A 50 -15.59 0.49 -16.51
N VAL A 51 -14.56 1.34 -16.54
CA VAL A 51 -14.59 2.66 -15.90
C VAL A 51 -15.65 3.56 -16.54
N ALA A 52 -15.75 3.57 -17.86
CA ALA A 52 -16.77 4.33 -18.57
C ALA A 52 -18.18 3.85 -18.19
N SER A 53 -18.41 2.53 -18.12
CA SER A 53 -19.68 1.96 -17.69
C SER A 53 -20.05 2.36 -16.26
N ILE A 54 -19.08 2.41 -15.35
CA ILE A 54 -19.32 2.79 -13.95
C ILE A 54 -19.65 4.27 -13.84
N ASN A 55 -18.91 5.13 -14.55
CA ASN A 55 -19.14 6.58 -14.55
C ASN A 55 -20.50 6.94 -15.19
N MET A 56 -21.04 6.11 -16.08
CA MET A 56 -22.39 6.27 -16.61
C MET A 56 -23.48 5.77 -15.65
N ALA A 57 -23.16 4.84 -14.73
CA ALA A 57 -24.15 4.22 -13.86
C ALA A 57 -24.69 5.18 -12.78
N SER A 58 -23.91 6.19 -12.38
CA SER A 58 -24.33 7.15 -11.36
C SER A 58 -23.72 8.53 -11.60
N PRO A 59 -24.52 9.61 -11.61
CA PRO A 59 -23.99 10.97 -11.68
C PRO A 59 -23.24 11.41 -10.42
N ASN A 60 -23.35 10.65 -9.32
CA ASN A 60 -22.74 10.98 -8.03
C ASN A 60 -21.38 10.31 -7.79
N ILE A 61 -20.95 9.42 -8.69
CA ILE A 61 -19.70 8.66 -8.55
C ILE A 61 -18.91 8.79 -9.83
N GLU A 62 -17.70 9.33 -9.72
CA GLU A 62 -16.76 9.45 -10.82
C GLU A 62 -15.47 8.72 -10.46
N LEU A 63 -15.17 7.66 -11.20
CA LEU A 63 -13.92 6.92 -11.10
C LEU A 63 -12.89 7.51 -12.05
N THR A 64 -11.69 7.68 -11.51
CA THR A 64 -10.48 7.97 -12.28
C THR A 64 -9.61 6.72 -12.30
N MET A 65 -9.01 6.41 -13.45
CA MET A 65 -8.22 5.20 -13.63
C MET A 65 -6.78 5.53 -13.99
N THR A 66 -5.85 4.92 -13.26
CA THR A 66 -4.46 4.75 -13.69
C THR A 66 -4.24 3.28 -13.94
N ALA A 67 -3.90 2.91 -15.17
CA ALA A 67 -3.71 1.52 -15.57
C ALA A 67 -2.41 1.35 -16.34
N SER A 68 -1.80 0.18 -16.16
CA SER A 68 -0.54 -0.19 -16.80
C SER A 68 -0.48 -1.71 -16.91
N PRO A 69 0.09 -2.26 -17.99
CA PRO A 69 0.20 -3.71 -18.16
C PRO A 69 1.12 -4.38 -17.14
N THR A 70 2.10 -3.65 -16.60
CA THR A 70 3.19 -4.26 -15.80
C THR A 70 3.34 -3.66 -14.42
N THR A 71 2.89 -2.44 -14.16
CA THR A 71 3.19 -1.76 -12.89
C THR A 71 2.17 -0.69 -12.55
N VAL A 72 1.61 -0.73 -11.34
CA VAL A 72 0.68 0.27 -10.83
C VAL A 72 0.97 0.59 -9.37
N ASP A 73 0.72 1.84 -8.99
CA ASP A 73 0.87 2.31 -7.62
C ASP A 73 -0.49 2.23 -6.91
N PHE A 74 -0.52 1.62 -5.72
CA PHE A 74 -1.71 1.52 -4.88
C PHE A 74 -1.34 1.75 -3.41
N LEU A 75 -1.92 2.80 -2.82
CA LEU A 75 -1.59 3.27 -1.46
C LEU A 75 -0.07 3.47 -1.30
N ASP A 76 0.54 2.71 -0.38
CA ASP A 76 1.94 2.76 0.00
C ASP A 76 2.82 1.75 -0.74
N VAL A 77 2.29 1.14 -1.81
CA VAL A 77 2.92 0.01 -2.47
C VAL A 77 2.87 0.18 -3.98
N ARG A 78 4.00 -0.09 -4.63
CA ARG A 78 4.09 -0.26 -6.08
C ARG A 78 3.99 -1.74 -6.36
N VAL A 79 3.00 -2.14 -7.14
CA VAL A 79 2.77 -3.52 -7.55
C VAL A 79 3.26 -3.68 -8.98
N SER A 80 4.14 -4.63 -9.22
CA SER A 80 4.65 -4.99 -10.55
C SER A 80 4.42 -6.46 -10.86
N ILE A 81 4.39 -6.79 -12.15
CA ILE A 81 4.40 -8.18 -12.62
C ILE A 81 5.79 -8.46 -13.19
N GLU A 82 6.53 -9.36 -12.55
CA GLU A 82 7.88 -9.78 -12.95
C GLU A 82 7.88 -11.32 -13.01
N ASP A 83 8.28 -11.92 -14.13
CA ASP A 83 8.30 -13.38 -14.35
C ASP A 83 6.99 -14.11 -13.97
N ASN A 84 5.85 -13.54 -14.34
CA ASN A 84 4.50 -14.02 -13.99
C ASN A 84 4.21 -14.08 -12.48
N LYS A 85 4.96 -13.33 -11.67
CA LYS A 85 4.72 -13.17 -10.23
C LYS A 85 4.36 -11.73 -9.91
N ILE A 86 3.47 -11.58 -8.93
CA ILE A 86 3.15 -10.28 -8.37
C ILE A 86 4.29 -9.89 -7.43
N MET A 87 5.08 -8.91 -7.85
CA MET A 87 6.09 -8.26 -7.04
C MET A 87 5.50 -6.98 -6.44
N TYR A 88 5.98 -6.63 -5.26
CA TYR A 88 5.56 -5.40 -4.61
C TYR A 88 6.70 -4.77 -3.84
N THR A 89 6.76 -3.45 -3.83
CA THR A 89 7.77 -2.67 -3.12
C THR A 89 7.15 -1.42 -2.52
N LEU A 90 7.76 -0.88 -1.47
CA LEU A 90 7.30 0.35 -0.85
C LEU A 90 7.29 1.49 -1.87
N PHE A 91 6.15 2.18 -1.98
CA PHE A 91 6.01 3.36 -2.81
C PHE A 91 5.78 4.58 -1.94
N THR A 92 6.44 5.68 -2.29
CA THR A 92 6.22 7.00 -1.68
C THR A 92 5.81 7.94 -2.79
N LYS A 93 4.66 8.60 -2.64
CA LYS A 93 4.19 9.57 -3.64
C LYS A 93 5.24 10.68 -3.79
N PRO A 94 5.54 11.17 -5.01
CA PRO A 94 6.51 12.24 -5.21
C PRO A 94 6.21 13.53 -4.42
N THR A 95 4.94 13.74 -4.09
CA THR A 95 4.47 14.87 -3.28
C THR A 95 4.60 14.65 -1.77
N ASP A 96 4.82 13.42 -1.32
CA ASP A 96 5.02 13.11 0.09
C ASP A 96 6.45 13.45 0.47
N ARG A 97 6.61 14.42 1.36
CA ARG A 97 7.91 14.83 1.90
C ARG A 97 8.54 13.76 2.79
N ASN A 98 7.77 12.72 3.15
CA ASN A 98 8.19 11.61 4.01
C ASN A 98 8.94 12.14 5.25
N THR A 99 8.38 13.19 5.84
CA THR A 99 9.02 13.95 6.91
C THR A 99 9.05 13.09 8.18
N LEU A 100 10.22 12.64 8.57
CA LEU A 100 10.40 11.95 9.84
C LEU A 100 10.42 12.96 10.99
N LEU A 101 9.96 12.51 12.16
CA LEU A 101 9.97 13.32 13.35
C LEU A 101 11.40 13.50 13.87
N HIS A 102 11.83 14.73 14.17
CA HIS A 102 13.18 14.95 14.71
C HIS A 102 13.31 14.40 16.15
N ALA A 103 14.46 13.82 16.50
CA ALA A 103 14.71 13.21 17.81
C ALA A 103 14.64 14.23 18.98
N THR A 104 15.01 15.48 18.71
CA THR A 104 14.95 16.59 19.68
C THR A 104 13.58 17.25 19.78
N SER A 105 12.60 16.80 19.00
CA SER A 105 11.25 17.37 19.05
C SER A 105 10.59 17.13 20.43
N PHE A 106 9.67 18.03 20.78
CA PHE A 106 8.89 18.01 22.01
C PHE A 106 7.73 16.99 21.95
N HIS A 107 8.08 15.74 21.64
CA HIS A 107 7.15 14.62 21.63
C HIS A 107 7.52 13.60 22.71
N PRO A 108 6.55 12.81 23.20
CA PRO A 108 6.82 11.75 24.17
C PRO A 108 7.92 10.81 23.69
N ASN A 109 8.85 10.46 24.59
CA ASN A 109 9.93 9.52 24.28
C ASN A 109 9.44 8.17 23.72
N PRO A 110 8.34 7.56 24.22
CA PRO A 110 7.81 6.32 23.66
C PRO A 110 7.41 6.42 22.18
N LEU A 111 6.94 7.60 21.73
CA LEU A 111 6.62 7.82 20.33
C LEU A 111 7.89 7.86 19.49
N LYS A 112 8.91 8.60 19.96
CA LYS A 112 10.19 8.71 19.26
C LYS A 112 10.91 7.37 19.17
N THR A 113 10.90 6.56 20.22
CA THR A 113 11.56 5.24 20.20
C THR A 113 10.79 4.19 19.41
N SER A 114 9.46 4.30 19.29
CA SER A 114 8.64 3.37 18.51
C SER A 114 8.64 3.68 17.01
N LEU A 115 8.89 4.94 16.62
CA LEU A 115 8.86 5.38 15.22
C LEU A 115 9.86 4.63 14.32
N PRO A 116 11.16 4.45 14.67
CA PRO A 116 12.07 3.65 13.86
C PRO A 116 11.58 2.21 13.67
N TYR A 117 11.06 1.60 14.73
CA TYR A 117 10.54 0.23 14.67
C TYR A 117 9.34 0.12 13.72
N SER A 118 8.36 1.02 13.81
CA SER A 118 7.18 0.97 12.94
C SER A 118 7.53 1.21 11.47
N GLN A 119 8.46 2.12 11.19
CA GLN A 119 8.88 2.44 9.83
C GLN A 119 9.72 1.30 9.22
N PHE A 120 10.69 0.73 9.95
CA PHE A 120 11.42 -0.44 9.47
C PHE A 120 10.50 -1.63 9.25
N LEU A 121 9.54 -1.87 10.15
CA LEU A 121 8.54 -2.93 9.98
C LEU A 121 7.68 -2.72 8.73
N ARG A 122 7.34 -1.47 8.40
CA ARG A 122 6.60 -1.13 7.17
C ARG A 122 7.41 -1.47 5.92
N VAL A 123 8.69 -1.07 5.85
CA VAL A 123 9.58 -1.45 4.73
C VAL A 123 9.63 -2.96 4.60
N TYR A 124 9.77 -3.65 5.72
CA TYR A 124 9.86 -5.09 5.77
C TYR A 124 8.61 -5.84 5.30
N ARG A 125 7.42 -5.28 5.52
CA ARG A 125 6.12 -5.86 5.13
C ARG A 125 5.75 -5.52 3.68
N ASN A 126 6.12 -4.34 3.21
CA ASN A 126 5.72 -3.83 1.91
C ASN A 126 6.75 -4.11 0.82
N ASN A 127 7.60 -5.11 0.99
CA ASN A 127 8.53 -5.58 -0.04
C ASN A 127 8.44 -7.10 -0.21
N ALA A 128 8.27 -7.53 -1.46
CA ALA A 128 8.34 -8.94 -1.85
C ALA A 128 9.79 -9.46 -1.83
N GLU A 129 10.74 -8.62 -2.23
CA GLU A 129 12.14 -8.99 -2.40
C GLU A 129 13.00 -8.52 -1.22
N PRO A 130 13.78 -9.43 -0.58
CA PRO A 130 14.65 -9.08 0.54
C PRO A 130 15.73 -8.04 0.20
N GLU A 131 16.30 -8.10 -1.01
CA GLU A 131 17.36 -7.20 -1.46
C GLU A 131 16.84 -5.76 -1.58
N ARG A 132 15.72 -5.55 -2.28
CA ARG A 132 15.03 -4.24 -2.36
C ARG A 132 14.64 -3.72 -0.97
N ALA A 133 14.17 -4.60 -0.09
CA ALA A 133 13.84 -4.22 1.28
C ALA A 133 15.07 -3.70 2.03
N GLN A 134 16.24 -4.33 1.85
CA GLN A 134 17.47 -3.94 2.51
C GLN A 134 17.97 -2.56 2.03
N GLU A 135 17.88 -2.27 0.74
CA GLU A 135 18.22 -0.95 0.17
C GLU A 135 17.34 0.16 0.76
N GLN A 136 16.04 -0.10 0.88
CA GLN A 136 15.10 0.85 1.47
C GLN A 136 15.30 1.02 2.98
N ILE A 137 15.70 -0.04 3.69
CA ILE A 137 16.08 0.05 5.10
C ILE A 137 17.30 0.93 5.27
N ASN A 138 18.32 0.80 4.43
CA ASN A 138 19.52 1.63 4.48
C ASN A 138 19.16 3.11 4.23
N THR A 139 18.33 3.37 3.21
CA THR A 139 17.83 4.73 2.93
C THR A 139 17.06 5.31 4.12
N MET A 140 16.21 4.49 4.76
CA MET A 140 15.44 4.91 5.93
C MET A 140 16.31 5.12 7.17
N TRP A 141 17.34 4.30 7.33
CA TRP A 141 18.33 4.43 8.38
C TRP A 141 19.05 5.78 8.30
N ASP A 142 19.51 6.16 7.11
CA ASP A 142 20.19 7.44 6.89
C ASP A 142 19.28 8.63 7.21
N LYS A 143 18.01 8.59 6.78
CA LYS A 143 17.01 9.62 7.13
C LYS A 143 16.81 9.75 8.64
N PHE A 144 16.80 8.64 9.39
CA PHE A 144 16.71 8.70 10.85
C PHE A 144 17.98 9.27 11.49
N LEU A 145 19.16 8.99 10.94
CA LEU A 145 20.40 9.60 11.42
C LEU A 145 20.40 11.12 11.20
N GLU A 146 19.96 11.58 10.03
CA GLU A 146 19.78 13.00 9.72
C GLU A 146 18.79 13.68 10.67
N CYS A 147 17.77 12.95 11.12
CA CYS A 147 16.81 13.43 12.12
C CYS A 147 17.31 13.36 13.58
N GLY A 148 18.60 13.07 13.80
CA GLY A 148 19.23 13.08 15.12
C GLY A 148 19.00 11.84 15.99
N TYR A 149 18.55 10.72 15.40
CA TYR A 149 18.38 9.47 16.15
C TYR A 149 19.73 8.80 16.43
N LYS A 150 19.83 8.18 17.62
CA LYS A 150 21.03 7.43 18.02
C LYS A 150 21.06 6.07 17.30
N LYS A 151 22.24 5.66 16.83
CA LYS A 151 22.48 4.34 16.24
C LYS A 151 22.00 3.18 17.12
N SER A 152 22.15 3.30 18.45
CA SER A 152 21.67 2.29 19.40
C SER A 152 20.14 2.10 19.34
N THR A 153 19.38 3.19 19.22
CA THR A 153 17.91 3.13 19.07
C THR A 153 17.52 2.45 17.76
N LEU A 154 18.21 2.77 16.66
CA LEU A 154 17.93 2.18 15.35
C LEU A 154 18.30 0.69 15.30
N ASN A 155 19.43 0.30 15.88
CA ASN A 155 19.84 -1.10 16.00
C ASN A 155 18.83 -1.93 16.81
N SER A 156 18.38 -1.41 17.96
CA SER A 156 17.36 -2.08 18.77
C SER A 156 16.04 -2.23 18.00
N ALA A 157 15.66 -1.23 17.20
CA ALA A 157 14.48 -1.29 16.35
C ALA A 157 14.60 -2.36 15.26
N LEU A 158 15.71 -2.39 14.51
CA LEU A 158 15.95 -3.41 13.48
C LEU A 158 15.97 -4.81 14.07
N HIS A 159 16.68 -5.01 15.19
CA HIS A 159 16.73 -6.29 15.89
C HIS A 159 15.32 -6.78 16.23
N ARG A 160 14.47 -5.89 16.76
CA ARG A 160 13.06 -6.21 17.06
C ARG A 160 12.26 -6.55 15.81
N CYS A 161 12.50 -5.89 14.67
CA CYS A 161 11.84 -6.23 13.41
C CYS A 161 12.20 -7.64 12.93
N HIS A 162 13.47 -8.04 13.02
CA HIS A 162 13.92 -9.38 12.61
C HIS A 162 13.21 -10.48 13.42
N HIS A 163 13.04 -10.29 14.73
CA HIS A 163 12.32 -11.24 15.60
C HIS A 163 10.81 -11.28 15.30
N THR A 164 10.26 -10.20 14.78
CA THR A 164 8.83 -10.13 14.43
C THR A 164 8.57 -10.82 13.09
N LYS A 165 9.50 -10.75 12.13
CA LYS A 165 9.40 -11.46 10.84
C LYS A 165 9.40 -12.98 10.95
N THR A 166 10.01 -13.54 11.99
CA THR A 166 10.04 -14.99 12.26
C THR A 166 8.71 -15.55 12.77
N ILE A 167 7.68 -14.73 12.96
CA ILE A 167 6.31 -15.20 13.21
C ILE A 167 5.61 -15.25 11.86
N PRO A 168 5.48 -16.43 11.22
CA PRO A 168 4.69 -16.54 10.00
C PRO A 168 3.24 -16.17 10.32
N ASP A 169 2.75 -15.10 9.70
CA ASP A 169 1.33 -14.77 9.76
C ASP A 169 0.55 -15.90 9.07
N ILE A 170 -0.25 -16.56 9.90
CA ILE A 170 -1.26 -17.55 9.56
C ILE A 170 -2.24 -16.91 8.57
N LYS A 171 -2.09 -17.18 7.27
CA LYS A 171 -3.17 -17.07 6.28
C LYS A 171 -3.03 -18.14 5.20
N ASN A 172 -3.36 -19.37 5.60
CA ASN A 172 -4.03 -20.34 4.73
C ASN A 172 -5.39 -20.61 5.37
N GLN A 173 -6.40 -19.87 4.94
CA GLN A 173 -7.81 -20.23 5.01
C GLN A 173 -8.56 -19.55 3.88
#